data_AF-C1MH52-F1
#
_entry.id   AF-C1MH52-F1
#
_cell.length_a   1.000
_cell.length_b   1.000
_cell.length_c   1.000
_cell.angle_alpha   90.00
_cell.angle_beta   90.00
_cell.angle_gamma   90.00
#
_symmetry.space_group_name_H-M   'P 1'
#
loop_
_entity.id
_entity.type
_entity.pdbx_description
1 polymer ?
#
loop_
_entity_poly.entity_id
_entity_poly.type
_entity_poly.pdbx_seq_one_letter_code
_entity_poly.pdbx_strand_id
1 'polypeptide(L)'
;METLARAATFARGVPAARTPASSRARRAPVPARRARATRRRGASATAVALDDDAVASPPPPPSSSSAPTALDAKALGIERGQTLPPVPPERVHWVCDVAGVEAMRAAVLSDERNPTTAEGHPPVVGLDGEWKPGSRTPVSILQVATRADAFVVDLFATAPPDAPASDALDAFLADLLGSERIYKLGFSFGYDLSRMRASYPHLRSLRVGAGHPQPRAMIDVKQVANVASANRMNTRVGLATLTKFTLGATLSKAEQCSDWSRRPLTAAQLSYAAADAFYLCVIFDKCVFKSNGKVLTRLEEIVLLGDPREKGKHLPRKAKKAFKKQAELARRLQQQVERAGGKVLGHAQREADARDVIVDVPATLSSVGKTVDGGRRGAARLLGGGKDVRASKGAARGAAVERWANAAVLYLSVGDPKKGTAGGKGGAFWEEDGDVLLKPSDACFAGAAEADVRVFSAASSDRIGSVAEVAAPPPEEEDVGACPLPEEEEEGEGEGGDGGCGGEAEAEAEAEAEASGDGKRPADAALLFMRRPPGPFAYCGRLEAVEGSGNGDEIGGGVGTLRVVDGGALRSSPLFHQLIGCRLLPRAPE
;
A
#
# COMPACT_ATOMS: atom_id res chain seq x y z
N MET A 1 54.60 9.06 -33.27
CA MET A 1 54.36 10.49 -33.48
C MET A 1 53.35 10.91 -32.41
N GLU A 2 53.66 11.41 -31.22
CA GLU A 2 54.85 11.84 -30.45
C GLU A 2 54.48 11.58 -28.96
N THR A 3 55.31 10.96 -28.12
CA THR A 3 56.34 11.57 -27.23
C THR A 3 55.76 12.69 -26.34
N LEU A 4 55.70 12.61 -25.00
CA LEU A 4 56.79 12.69 -24.00
C LEU A 4 56.18 12.32 -22.62
N ALA A 5 56.63 11.33 -21.83
CA ALA A 5 57.87 11.22 -21.05
C ALA A 5 58.12 12.34 -20.02
N ARG A 6 57.91 12.05 -18.72
CA ARG A 6 59.00 12.06 -17.70
C ARG A 6 58.54 11.64 -16.30
N ALA A 7 59.33 10.73 -15.74
CA ALA A 7 59.36 10.33 -14.33
C ALA A 7 60.48 11.07 -13.58
N ALA A 8 60.34 11.26 -12.27
CA ALA A 8 61.38 11.15 -11.23
C ALA A 8 60.79 11.59 -9.86
N THR A 9 60.47 10.69 -8.92
CA THR A 9 61.27 10.13 -7.80
C THR A 9 61.69 11.06 -6.65
N PHE A 10 61.34 10.58 -5.43
CA PHE A 10 62.01 10.68 -4.12
C PHE A 10 62.03 12.01 -3.34
N ALA A 11 61.43 12.02 -2.13
CA ALA A 11 62.20 11.86 -0.88
C ALA A 11 61.29 11.78 0.36
N ARG A 12 61.79 11.03 1.35
CA ARG A 12 61.23 10.71 2.68
C ARG A 12 61.37 11.88 3.67
N GLY A 13 60.52 11.92 4.69
CA GLY A 13 60.76 12.70 5.91
C GLY A 13 59.68 12.51 6.99
N VAL A 14 60.02 11.77 8.04
CA VAL A 14 59.33 11.57 9.34
C VAL A 14 60.48 11.41 10.36
N PRO A 15 60.35 11.61 11.70
CA PRO A 15 59.48 12.44 12.57
C PRO A 15 60.31 13.34 13.54
N ALA A 16 59.65 14.14 14.39
CA ALA A 16 60.22 14.55 15.69
C ALA A 16 59.12 14.83 16.73
N ALA A 17 59.48 14.64 18.00
CA ALA A 17 58.59 14.32 19.12
C ALA A 17 58.70 15.31 20.30
N ARG A 18 57.72 15.20 21.23
CA ARG A 18 57.81 15.29 22.72
C ARG A 18 57.95 16.68 23.40
N THR A 19 56.88 17.19 24.06
CA THR A 19 56.56 17.18 25.54
C THR A 19 57.06 18.42 26.31
N PRO A 20 56.72 18.67 27.60
CA PRO A 20 55.41 18.74 28.28
C PRO A 20 55.31 20.02 29.17
N ALA A 21 54.13 20.35 29.72
CA ALA A 21 54.05 21.17 30.94
C ALA A 21 52.73 20.99 31.71
N SER A 22 52.87 20.68 32.99
CA SER A 22 51.84 20.60 34.01
C SER A 22 51.40 21.98 34.50
N SER A 23 50.17 22.13 35.01
CA SER A 23 49.99 22.69 36.35
C SER A 23 48.62 22.32 36.94
N ARG A 24 48.60 22.30 38.26
CA ARG A 24 47.64 21.69 39.18
C ARG A 24 47.17 22.81 40.11
N ALA A 25 45.88 23.08 40.19
CA ALA A 25 45.23 23.81 41.29
C ALA A 25 43.70 23.77 41.10
N ARG A 26 42.80 23.75 42.08
CA ARG A 26 42.78 23.50 43.54
C ARG A 26 41.27 23.43 43.87
N ARG A 27 40.91 22.67 44.90
CA ARG A 27 39.55 22.46 45.42
C ARG A 27 38.93 23.69 46.12
N ALA A 28 37.60 23.79 45.99
CA ALA A 28 36.56 24.18 46.99
C ALA A 28 36.47 25.65 47.48
N PRO A 29 35.34 26.14 48.07
CA PRO A 29 34.16 25.41 48.57
C PRO A 29 32.75 25.96 48.24
N VAL A 30 31.78 25.11 48.58
CA VAL A 30 30.32 25.26 48.76
C VAL A 30 29.96 26.38 49.77
N PRO A 31 28.74 26.94 49.68
CA PRO A 31 27.91 26.95 50.88
C PRO A 31 26.49 26.41 50.63
N ALA A 32 26.07 25.55 51.54
CA ALA A 32 24.70 25.09 51.69
C ALA A 32 23.89 26.12 52.48
N ARG A 33 22.62 26.30 52.13
CA ARG A 33 21.60 26.58 53.16
C ARG A 33 20.19 26.18 52.71
N ARG A 34 19.58 25.39 53.60
CA ARG A 34 18.20 24.89 53.61
C ARG A 34 17.19 26.03 53.69
N ALA A 35 16.02 25.84 53.06
CA ALA A 35 14.75 26.22 53.67
C ALA A 35 13.67 25.21 53.26
N ARG A 36 12.87 24.83 54.24
CA ARG A 36 11.82 23.80 54.26
C ARG A 36 10.52 24.54 54.55
N ALA A 37 9.47 24.34 53.76
CA ALA A 37 8.09 24.70 54.09
C ALA A 37 7.16 23.75 53.33
N THR A 38 6.69 22.66 53.95
CA THR A 38 5.38 22.49 54.60
C THR A 38 4.18 22.53 53.66
N ARG A 39 3.59 21.33 53.49
CA ARG A 39 2.25 21.02 52.97
C ARG A 39 1.15 21.93 53.54
N ARG A 40 0.11 22.19 52.73
CA ARG A 40 -1.28 22.16 53.19
C ARG A 40 -2.22 21.64 52.08
N ARG A 41 -3.03 20.66 52.47
CA ARG A 41 -4.25 20.20 51.79
C ARG A 41 -5.39 21.18 52.09
N GLY A 42 -6.34 21.31 51.18
CA GLY A 42 -7.66 21.91 51.42
C GLY A 42 -8.59 21.49 50.29
N ALA A 43 -9.71 20.86 50.65
CA ALA A 43 -10.68 20.24 49.76
C ALA A 43 -11.87 21.16 49.46
N SER A 44 -12.48 20.89 48.29
CA SER A 44 -13.89 21.01 47.87
C SER A 44 -14.83 22.04 48.50
N ALA A 45 -15.45 22.85 47.65
CA ALA A 45 -16.89 23.17 47.75
C ALA A 45 -17.45 23.48 46.36
N THR A 46 -18.55 22.83 46.05
CA THR A 46 -19.42 22.94 44.88
C THR A 46 -20.24 24.23 44.89
N ALA A 47 -20.45 24.82 43.72
CA ALA A 47 -21.60 25.69 43.46
C ALA A 47 -21.96 25.57 41.96
N VAL A 48 -23.22 25.23 41.73
CA VAL A 48 -23.87 25.03 40.43
C VAL A 48 -24.46 26.37 40.00
N ALA A 49 -24.24 26.79 38.76
CA ALA A 49 -25.06 27.80 38.09
C ALA A 49 -25.03 27.53 36.58
N LEU A 50 -26.23 27.56 36.00
CA LEU A 50 -26.57 27.17 34.63
C LEU A 50 -26.34 28.31 33.63
N ASP A 51 -25.91 27.88 32.44
CA ASP A 51 -26.04 28.39 31.07
C ASP A 51 -26.10 29.90 30.76
N ASP A 52 -25.20 30.32 29.86
CA ASP A 52 -25.55 31.16 28.72
C ASP A 52 -24.57 30.89 27.55
N ASP A 53 -25.14 30.60 26.37
CA ASP A 53 -24.46 30.23 25.13
C ASP A 53 -23.60 31.38 24.59
N ALA A 54 -22.28 31.20 24.63
CA ALA A 54 -21.33 32.01 23.89
C ALA A 54 -20.28 31.10 23.24
N VAL A 55 -20.27 31.07 21.90
CA VAL A 55 -19.31 30.36 21.06
C VAL A 55 -17.89 30.83 21.41
N ALA A 56 -17.21 30.06 22.25
CA ALA A 56 -15.85 30.33 22.70
C ALA A 56 -14.86 30.00 21.56
N SER A 57 -14.09 31.00 21.15
CA SER A 57 -12.90 30.79 20.32
C SER A 57 -11.94 29.82 21.03
N PRO A 58 -11.21 28.96 20.28
CA PRO A 58 -10.29 28.02 20.88
C PRO A 58 -9.25 28.77 21.72
N PRO A 59 -8.85 28.23 22.90
CA PRO A 59 -7.84 28.87 23.72
C PRO A 59 -6.53 29.00 22.92
N PRO A 60 -5.79 30.11 23.07
CA PRO A 60 -4.50 30.24 22.42
C PRO A 60 -3.58 29.10 22.86
N PRO A 61 -2.71 28.60 21.97
CA PRO A 61 -1.84 27.47 22.27
C PRO A 61 -0.98 27.76 23.50
N PRO A 62 -0.71 26.76 24.36
CA PRO A 62 0.11 26.97 25.55
C PRO A 62 1.49 27.48 25.13
N SER A 63 1.82 28.69 25.58
CA SER A 63 3.15 29.27 25.47
C SER A 63 4.09 28.57 26.46
N SER A 64 4.53 27.35 26.14
CA SER A 64 5.66 26.72 26.82
C SER A 64 6.82 26.56 25.84
N SER A 65 7.78 27.47 25.92
CA SER A 65 9.05 27.41 25.17
C SER A 65 10.01 26.34 25.71
N SER A 66 9.54 25.39 26.53
CA SER A 66 10.32 24.24 26.95
C SER A 66 10.31 23.18 25.85
N ALA A 67 11.48 22.65 25.50
CA ALA A 67 11.61 21.49 24.64
C ALA A 67 10.70 20.35 25.14
N PRO A 68 10.00 19.62 24.25
CA PRO A 68 9.17 18.52 24.67
C PRO A 68 10.02 17.42 25.35
N THR A 69 9.56 16.92 26.50
CA THR A 69 10.28 15.88 27.25
C THR A 69 10.44 14.61 26.41
N ALA A 70 11.69 14.18 26.22
CA ALA A 70 11.99 12.90 25.58
C ALA A 70 11.41 11.73 26.39
N LEU A 71 10.83 10.74 25.70
CA LEU A 71 10.34 9.52 26.33
C LEU A 71 11.36 8.41 26.19
N ASP A 72 11.93 7.99 27.32
CA ASP A 72 12.83 6.84 27.36
C ASP A 72 12.07 5.53 27.62
N ALA A 73 12.79 4.42 27.58
CA ALA A 73 12.22 3.09 27.84
C ALA A 73 11.53 2.97 29.21
N LYS A 74 11.95 3.77 30.21
CA LYS A 74 11.38 3.76 31.56
C LYS A 74 10.09 4.56 31.61
N ALA A 75 10.06 5.75 31.02
CA ALA A 75 8.88 6.59 30.90
C ALA A 75 7.74 5.90 30.16
N LEU A 76 8.07 5.05 29.19
CA LEU A 76 7.12 4.24 28.43
C LEU A 76 6.66 2.97 29.16
N GLY A 77 7.22 2.64 30.34
CA GLY A 77 6.86 1.41 31.06
C GLY A 77 7.21 0.13 30.29
N ILE A 78 8.38 0.08 29.62
CA ILE A 78 8.78 -1.11 28.85
C ILE A 78 9.22 -2.24 29.79
N GLU A 79 8.42 -3.30 29.84
CA GLU A 79 8.72 -4.53 30.56
C GLU A 79 9.23 -5.64 29.63
N ARG A 80 9.83 -6.68 30.19
CA ARG A 80 10.35 -7.80 29.38
C ARG A 80 9.22 -8.77 29.02
N GLY A 81 9.15 -9.16 27.75
CA GLY A 81 8.21 -10.18 27.27
C GLY A 81 6.87 -9.63 26.78
N GLN A 82 6.58 -8.35 27.03
CA GLN A 82 5.36 -7.71 26.53
C GLN A 82 5.46 -7.28 25.06
N THR A 83 4.30 -6.96 24.49
CA THR A 83 4.20 -6.09 23.31
C THR A 83 4.57 -4.67 23.72
N LEU A 84 5.36 -3.97 22.91
CA LEU A 84 5.73 -2.59 23.18
C LEU A 84 4.48 -1.72 23.31
N PRO A 85 4.41 -0.84 24.34
CA PRO A 85 3.25 0.01 24.56
C PRO A 85 3.06 0.98 23.38
N PRO A 86 1.85 1.49 23.15
CA PRO A 86 1.64 2.52 22.15
C PRO A 86 2.41 3.80 22.54
N VAL A 87 2.81 4.57 21.54
CA VAL A 87 3.24 5.96 21.76
C VAL A 87 2.04 6.71 22.35
N PRO A 88 2.21 7.52 23.43
CA PRO A 88 1.10 8.25 24.02
C PRO A 88 0.34 9.05 22.96
N PRO A 89 -1.01 8.95 22.86
CA PRO A 89 -1.77 9.54 21.76
C PRO A 89 -1.55 11.05 21.59
N GLU A 90 -1.32 11.79 22.68
CA GLU A 90 -1.02 13.23 22.66
C GLU A 90 0.34 13.58 22.04
N ARG A 91 1.19 12.57 21.80
CA ARG A 91 2.48 12.66 21.11
C ARG A 91 2.42 12.15 19.67
N VAL A 92 1.25 11.71 19.21
CA VAL A 92 1.03 11.21 17.85
C VAL A 92 0.28 12.26 17.06
N HIS A 93 0.91 12.75 16.00
CA HIS A 93 0.41 13.86 15.19
C HIS A 93 0.08 13.38 13.78
N TRP A 94 -1.17 13.53 13.36
CA TRP A 94 -1.57 13.31 11.97
C TRP A 94 -1.21 14.53 11.13
N VAL A 95 -0.50 14.34 10.02
CA VAL A 95 -0.04 15.43 9.15
C VAL A 95 -0.64 15.26 7.76
N CYS A 96 -1.60 16.12 7.40
CA CYS A 96 -2.28 16.09 6.10
C CYS A 96 -2.36 17.44 5.37
N ASP A 97 -1.79 18.50 5.94
CA ASP A 97 -1.85 19.85 5.39
C ASP A 97 -0.54 20.64 5.64
N VAL A 98 -0.50 21.90 5.18
CA VAL A 98 0.68 22.77 5.31
C VAL A 98 1.03 23.01 6.77
N ALA A 99 0.03 23.29 7.62
CA ALA A 99 0.24 23.60 9.03
C ALA A 99 0.86 22.41 9.78
N GLY A 100 0.37 21.19 9.51
CA GLY A 100 0.94 19.96 10.05
C GLY A 100 2.38 19.73 9.59
N VAL A 101 2.69 20.00 8.32
CA VAL A 101 4.07 19.88 7.80
C VAL A 101 5.00 20.89 8.47
N GLU A 102 4.58 22.14 8.68
CA GLU A 102 5.37 23.16 9.37
C GLU A 102 5.57 22.85 10.86
N ALA A 103 4.53 22.36 11.54
CA ALA A 103 4.63 21.90 12.93
C ALA A 103 5.62 20.73 13.08
N MET A 104 5.52 19.73 12.18
CA MET A 104 6.49 18.63 12.10
C MET A 104 7.90 19.15 11.83
N ARG A 105 8.07 20.05 10.86
CA ARG A 105 9.35 20.66 10.52
C ARG A 105 9.99 21.35 11.72
N ALA A 106 9.23 22.15 12.46
CA ALA A 106 9.70 22.83 13.66
C ALA A 106 10.12 21.83 14.76
N ALA A 107 9.33 20.77 14.98
CA ALA A 107 9.64 19.75 15.98
C ALA A 107 10.90 18.92 15.62
N VAL A 108 11.10 18.64 14.34
CA VAL A 108 12.14 17.73 13.85
C VAL A 108 13.48 18.43 13.62
N LEU A 109 13.46 19.64 13.04
CA LEU A 109 14.67 20.34 12.57
C LEU A 109 15.19 21.43 13.52
N SER A 110 14.38 21.90 14.47
CA SER A 110 14.83 22.95 15.41
C SER A 110 15.76 22.39 16.48
N ASP A 111 16.89 23.06 16.71
CA ASP A 111 17.79 22.77 17.84
C ASP A 111 17.09 22.95 19.20
N GLU A 112 16.00 23.73 19.28
CA GLU A 112 15.22 23.91 20.51
C GLU A 112 14.27 22.74 20.79
N ARG A 113 13.72 22.12 19.74
CA ARG A 113 12.71 21.06 19.88
C ARG A 113 13.30 19.66 19.74
N ASN A 114 14.41 19.50 19.02
CA ASN A 114 15.19 18.27 18.90
C ASN A 114 16.66 18.53 19.23
N PRO A 115 16.98 18.94 20.48
CA PRO A 115 18.34 19.25 20.89
C PRO A 115 19.21 18.00 21.03
N THR A 116 20.53 18.22 21.12
CA THR A 116 21.43 17.28 21.78
C THR A 116 21.01 17.11 23.24
N THR A 117 20.89 15.88 23.73
CA THR A 117 20.43 15.62 25.12
C THR A 117 21.48 16.07 26.14
N ALA A 118 21.08 16.18 27.42
CA ALA A 118 22.01 16.53 28.51
C ALA A 118 23.16 15.51 28.66
N GLU A 119 22.90 14.25 28.29
CA GLU A 119 23.87 13.15 28.25
C GLU A 119 24.76 13.17 26.99
N GLY A 120 24.58 14.15 26.11
CA GLY A 120 25.36 14.33 24.89
C GLY A 120 24.92 13.48 23.71
N HIS A 121 23.70 12.92 23.72
CA HIS A 121 23.20 12.16 22.57
C HIS A 121 22.78 13.13 21.46
N PRO A 122 23.23 12.94 20.21
CA PRO A 122 22.88 13.86 19.13
C PRO A 122 21.39 13.78 18.77
N PRO A 123 20.87 14.79 18.06
CA PRO A 123 19.54 14.73 17.47
C PRO A 123 19.41 13.52 16.53
N VAL A 124 18.35 12.75 16.72
CA VAL A 124 18.02 11.60 15.87
C VAL A 124 16.57 11.68 15.43
N VAL A 125 16.27 11.12 14.27
CA VAL A 125 14.91 11.04 13.73
C VAL A 125 14.65 9.63 13.21
N GLY A 126 13.65 8.96 13.74
CA GLY A 126 13.15 7.68 13.21
C GLY A 126 12.33 7.91 11.94
N LEU A 127 12.55 7.07 10.94
CA LEU A 127 11.83 7.10 9.66
C LEU A 127 11.36 5.70 9.26
N ASP A 128 10.13 5.64 8.74
CA ASP A 128 9.57 4.44 8.11
C ASP A 128 8.57 4.81 7.00
N GLY A 129 8.07 3.84 6.24
CA GLY A 129 7.03 4.09 5.24
C GLY A 129 6.03 2.95 5.13
N GLU A 130 4.75 3.27 4.91
CA GLU A 130 3.68 2.26 4.76
C GLU A 130 2.90 2.38 3.46
N TRP A 131 2.40 1.25 2.98
CA TRP A 131 1.65 1.12 1.72
C TRP A 131 0.72 -0.08 1.74
N LYS A 132 -0.40 0.00 1.01
CA LYS A 132 -1.25 -1.17 0.76
C LYS A 132 -0.42 -2.31 0.15
N PRO A 133 -0.53 -3.58 0.61
CA PRO A 133 0.18 -4.70 0.00
C PRO A 133 -0.02 -4.79 -1.52
N GLY A 134 1.08 -4.89 -2.25
CA GLY A 134 1.06 -4.89 -3.71
C GLY A 134 2.34 -4.33 -4.32
N SER A 135 2.63 -4.73 -5.56
CA SER A 135 3.88 -4.36 -6.24
C SER A 135 3.86 -2.95 -6.89
N ARG A 136 2.71 -2.27 -6.88
CA ARG A 136 2.50 -0.98 -7.57
C ARG A 136 1.70 0.04 -6.75
N THR A 137 1.50 -0.24 -5.48
CA THR A 137 0.86 0.71 -4.57
C THR A 137 1.89 1.77 -4.14
N PRO A 138 1.57 3.06 -4.27
CA PRO A 138 2.44 4.12 -3.77
C PRO A 138 2.60 4.01 -2.25
N VAL A 139 3.68 4.58 -1.73
CA VAL A 139 3.83 4.83 -0.30
C VAL A 139 2.72 5.80 0.11
N SER A 140 1.82 5.40 1.00
CA SER A 140 0.67 6.20 1.40
C SER A 140 0.90 6.95 2.70
N ILE A 141 1.81 6.46 3.56
CA ILE A 141 2.18 7.08 4.83
C ILE A 141 3.70 7.15 4.94
N LEU A 142 4.21 8.29 5.40
CA LEU A 142 5.59 8.46 5.89
C LEU A 142 5.54 8.67 7.39
N GLN A 143 6.29 7.87 8.14
CA GLN A 143 6.45 8.04 9.58
C GLN A 143 7.71 8.85 9.86
N VAL A 144 7.60 9.85 10.71
CA VAL A 144 8.73 10.66 11.19
C VAL A 144 8.64 10.77 12.70
N ALA A 145 9.67 10.38 13.44
CA ALA A 145 9.65 10.44 14.89
C ALA A 145 10.90 11.08 15.48
N THR A 146 10.71 11.93 16.49
CA THR A 146 11.78 12.38 17.39
C THR A 146 11.75 11.52 18.66
N ARG A 147 12.56 11.88 19.67
CA ARG A 147 12.47 11.25 21.00
C ARG A 147 11.20 11.61 21.78
N ALA A 148 10.45 12.61 21.33
CA ALA A 148 9.30 13.14 22.05
C ALA A 148 7.99 12.96 21.30
N ASP A 149 8.00 13.04 19.97
CA ASP A 149 6.81 13.10 19.14
C ASP A 149 6.93 12.18 17.92
N ALA A 150 5.81 11.62 17.48
CA ALA A 150 5.68 10.83 16.26
C ALA A 150 4.67 11.49 15.31
N PHE A 151 5.07 11.67 14.06
CA PHE A 151 4.28 12.27 13.00
C PHE A 151 3.94 11.20 11.97
N VAL A 152 2.64 11.01 11.74
CA VAL A 152 2.10 10.11 10.71
C VAL A 152 1.64 10.97 9.55
N VAL A 153 2.47 11.02 8.50
CA VAL A 153 2.29 11.93 7.36
C VAL A 153 1.48 11.26 6.27
N ASP A 154 0.35 11.85 5.91
CA ASP A 154 -0.49 11.43 4.80
C ASP A 154 0.11 11.89 3.47
N LEU A 155 0.82 11.00 2.78
CA LEU A 155 1.44 11.33 1.51
C LEU A 155 0.42 11.45 0.36
N PHE A 156 -0.84 11.01 0.52
CA PHE A 156 -1.89 11.31 -0.47
C PHE A 156 -2.43 12.72 -0.33
N ALA A 157 -2.43 13.28 0.87
CA ALA A 157 -2.83 14.66 1.09
C ALA A 157 -1.68 15.65 0.86
N THR A 158 -0.44 15.26 1.20
CA THR A 158 0.69 16.19 1.25
C THR A 158 1.62 16.15 0.05
N ALA A 159 1.77 15.01 -0.63
CA ALA A 159 2.77 14.85 -1.68
C ALA A 159 2.30 15.09 -3.12
N PRO A 160 1.00 15.06 -3.52
CA PRO A 160 0.62 15.34 -4.91
C PRO A 160 1.12 16.70 -5.42
N PRO A 161 1.42 16.86 -6.73
CA PRO A 161 1.96 18.12 -7.26
C PRO A 161 1.06 19.36 -7.05
N ASP A 162 -0.25 19.13 -6.96
CA ASP A 162 -1.30 20.13 -6.78
C ASP A 162 -1.74 20.28 -5.32
N ALA A 163 -1.19 19.48 -4.40
CA ALA A 163 -1.47 19.60 -2.98
C ALA A 163 -0.86 20.89 -2.40
N PRO A 164 -1.60 21.68 -1.60
CA PRO A 164 -1.06 22.89 -0.97
C PRO A 164 0.20 22.64 -0.13
N ALA A 165 0.32 21.46 0.47
CA ALA A 165 1.44 21.08 1.32
C ALA A 165 2.65 20.50 0.56
N SER A 166 2.57 20.31 -0.76
CA SER A 166 3.61 19.64 -1.56
C SER A 166 4.97 20.31 -1.46
N ASP A 167 5.00 21.64 -1.62
CA ASP A 167 6.25 22.41 -1.55
C ASP A 167 6.83 22.43 -0.14
N ALA A 168 5.98 22.55 0.89
CA ALA A 168 6.41 22.49 2.29
C ALA A 168 6.99 21.12 2.63
N LEU A 169 6.36 20.04 2.15
CA LEU A 169 6.84 18.67 2.33
C LEU A 169 8.17 18.45 1.60
N ASP A 170 8.30 18.91 0.36
CA ASP A 170 9.54 18.78 -0.42
C ASP A 170 10.71 19.54 0.25
N ALA A 171 10.44 20.75 0.77
CA ALA A 171 11.40 21.54 1.52
C ALA A 171 11.82 20.85 2.83
N PHE A 172 10.85 20.33 3.59
CA PHE A 172 11.11 19.53 4.80
C PHE A 172 12.00 18.32 4.52
N LEU A 173 11.66 17.53 3.50
CA LEU A 173 12.43 16.35 3.12
C LEU A 173 13.84 16.72 2.65
N ALA A 174 13.99 17.80 1.88
CA ALA A 174 15.30 18.28 1.42
C ALA A 174 16.22 18.61 2.60
N ASP A 175 15.70 19.34 3.59
CA ASP A 175 16.49 19.75 4.76
C ASP A 175 16.80 18.58 5.70
N LEU A 176 15.82 17.73 5.98
CA LEU A 176 16.02 16.56 6.84
C LEU A 176 17.02 15.58 6.23
N LEU A 177 16.82 15.18 4.96
CA LEU A 177 17.69 14.23 4.28
C LEU A 177 19.08 14.81 4.04
N GLY A 178 19.18 16.11 3.77
CA GLY A 178 20.46 16.81 3.58
C GLY A 178 21.26 17.07 4.86
N SER A 179 20.61 17.12 6.02
CA SER A 179 21.26 17.45 7.30
C SER A 179 22.30 16.41 7.74
N GLU A 180 23.50 16.86 8.11
CA GLU A 180 24.50 16.02 8.78
C GLU A 180 24.41 16.11 10.31
N ARG A 181 23.69 17.11 10.83
CA ARG A 181 23.50 17.34 12.27
C ARG A 181 22.49 16.38 12.88
N ILE A 182 21.56 15.89 12.07
CA ILE A 182 20.49 14.99 12.49
C ILE A 182 20.75 13.62 11.87
N TYR A 183 20.88 12.61 12.71
CA TYR A 183 21.00 11.22 12.26
C TYR A 183 19.62 10.63 11.98
N LYS A 184 19.41 10.13 10.78
CA LYS A 184 18.15 9.49 10.37
C LYS A 184 18.25 7.99 10.64
N LEU A 185 17.44 7.50 11.55
CA LEU A 185 17.35 6.11 11.94
C LEU A 185 16.30 5.43 11.08
N GLY A 186 16.67 4.32 10.45
CA GLY A 186 15.75 3.51 9.66
C GLY A 186 15.99 2.03 9.87
N PHE A 187 14.99 1.20 9.59
CA PHE A 187 15.15 -0.26 9.54
C PHE A 187 15.08 -0.73 8.08
N SER A 188 16.23 -0.83 7.40
CA SER A 188 16.26 -1.04 5.94
C SER A 188 15.55 0.05 5.11
N PHE A 189 15.51 1.27 5.64
CA PHE A 189 14.80 2.42 5.06
C PHE A 189 15.23 2.80 3.63
N GLY A 190 16.39 2.32 3.15
CA GLY A 190 16.78 2.50 1.75
C GLY A 190 15.75 1.93 0.76
N TYR A 191 15.03 0.88 1.16
CA TYR A 191 13.93 0.32 0.37
C TYR A 191 12.71 1.25 0.34
N ASP A 192 12.31 1.75 1.49
CA ASP A 192 11.19 2.68 1.68
C ASP A 192 11.44 3.97 0.89
N LEU A 193 12.62 4.55 1.03
CA LEU A 193 13.05 5.71 0.26
C LEU A 193 13.04 5.45 -1.25
N SER A 194 13.48 4.28 -1.69
CA SER A 194 13.42 3.89 -3.11
C SER A 194 11.97 3.78 -3.62
N ARG A 195 11.04 3.36 -2.76
CA ARG A 195 9.62 3.28 -3.08
C ARG A 195 8.95 4.65 -3.07
N MET A 196 9.29 5.52 -2.12
CA MET A 196 8.82 6.91 -2.09
C MET A 196 9.24 7.65 -3.36
N ARG A 197 10.51 7.49 -3.79
CA ARG A 197 11.01 8.02 -5.07
C ARG A 197 10.18 7.59 -6.28
N ALA A 198 9.79 6.32 -6.31
CA ALA A 198 8.95 5.79 -7.38
C ALA A 198 7.49 6.29 -7.29
N SER A 199 7.01 6.60 -6.08
CA SER A 199 5.65 7.08 -5.82
C SER A 199 5.49 8.56 -6.15
N TYR A 200 6.50 9.37 -5.84
CA TYR A 200 6.46 10.83 -5.92
C TYR A 200 7.71 11.39 -6.64
N PRO A 201 7.91 11.07 -7.93
CA PRO A 201 9.12 11.44 -8.66
C PRO A 201 9.24 12.95 -8.96
N HIS A 202 8.16 13.71 -8.77
CA HIS A 202 8.17 15.17 -8.96
C HIS A 202 8.88 15.90 -7.80
N LEU A 203 8.81 15.36 -6.58
CA LEU A 203 9.48 15.90 -5.39
C LEU A 203 11.00 15.96 -5.60
N ARG A 204 11.57 17.16 -5.51
CA ARG A 204 12.98 17.42 -5.84
C ARG A 204 13.90 16.81 -4.80
N SER A 205 13.48 16.80 -3.53
CA SER A 205 14.19 16.21 -2.39
C SER A 205 14.44 14.70 -2.54
N LEU A 206 13.60 14.01 -3.32
CA LEU A 206 13.70 12.57 -3.52
C LEU A 206 14.55 12.19 -4.74
N ARG A 207 14.83 13.11 -5.65
CA ARG A 207 15.56 12.83 -6.91
C ARG A 207 16.99 12.31 -6.65
N VAL A 208 17.45 11.43 -7.53
CA VAL A 208 18.78 10.79 -7.46
C VAL A 208 19.55 11.04 -8.75
N GLY A 209 20.81 11.45 -8.66
CA GLY A 209 21.64 11.65 -9.85
C GLY A 209 22.70 12.73 -9.64
N ALA A 210 23.52 12.96 -10.68
CA ALA A 210 24.49 14.03 -10.67
C ALA A 210 23.79 15.39 -10.46
N GLY A 211 24.22 16.14 -9.45
CA GLY A 211 23.63 17.44 -9.10
C GLY A 211 22.47 17.40 -8.10
N HIS A 212 22.00 16.22 -7.66
CA HIS A 212 21.01 16.09 -6.59
C HIS A 212 21.64 15.66 -5.27
N PRO A 213 21.33 16.34 -4.14
CA PRO A 213 21.89 16.00 -2.83
C PRO A 213 21.47 14.57 -2.44
N GLN A 214 22.44 13.76 -2.03
CA GLN A 214 22.17 12.44 -1.47
C GLN A 214 21.79 12.55 0.01
N PRO A 215 20.92 11.67 0.53
CA PRO A 215 20.66 11.58 1.95
C PRO A 215 21.96 11.38 2.73
N ARG A 216 22.20 12.23 3.73
CA ARG A 216 23.38 12.19 4.60
C ARG A 216 23.02 11.61 5.97
N ALA A 217 24.01 11.19 6.75
CA ALA A 217 23.80 10.71 8.13
C ALA A 217 22.66 9.67 8.31
N MET A 218 22.49 8.79 7.32
CA MET A 218 21.54 7.69 7.38
C MET A 218 22.14 6.53 8.19
N ILE A 219 21.40 6.04 9.18
CA ILE A 219 21.79 4.94 10.05
C ILE A 219 20.75 3.84 9.96
N ASP A 220 21.19 2.64 9.60
CA ASP A 220 20.38 1.44 9.78
C ASP A 220 20.50 0.96 11.23
N VAL A 221 19.39 0.91 11.97
CA VAL A 221 19.39 0.57 13.41
C VAL A 221 19.97 -0.82 13.70
N LYS A 222 20.00 -1.73 12.71
CA LYS A 222 20.67 -3.04 12.84
C LYS A 222 22.17 -2.87 13.06
N GLN A 223 22.79 -1.86 12.45
CA GLN A 223 24.22 -1.57 12.62
C GLN A 223 24.52 -1.01 14.01
N VAL A 224 23.65 -0.14 14.53
CA VAL A 224 23.74 0.39 15.89
C VAL A 224 23.69 -0.74 16.92
N ALA A 225 22.68 -1.62 16.81
CA ALA A 225 22.54 -2.76 17.70
C ALA A 225 23.70 -3.76 17.58
N ASN A 226 24.23 -3.95 16.37
CA ASN A 226 25.40 -4.80 16.15
C ASN A 226 26.68 -4.23 16.80
N VAL A 227 26.91 -2.91 16.70
CA VAL A 227 28.06 -2.25 17.33
C VAL A 227 27.94 -2.24 18.86
N ALA A 228 26.71 -2.10 19.38
CA ALA A 228 26.45 -2.13 20.82
C ALA A 228 26.55 -3.53 21.44
N SER A 229 26.40 -4.59 20.64
CA SER A 229 26.44 -5.98 21.11
C SER A 229 27.88 -6.47 21.34
N ALA A 230 28.13 -7.07 22.50
CA ALA A 230 29.42 -7.72 22.80
C ALA A 230 29.72 -8.91 21.88
N ASN A 231 28.69 -9.69 21.50
CA ASN A 231 28.85 -10.93 20.74
C ASN A 231 28.58 -10.80 19.24
N ARG A 232 28.43 -9.56 18.73
CA ARG A 232 27.89 -9.24 17.39
C ARG A 232 26.48 -9.79 17.18
N MET A 233 25.57 -8.95 16.71
CA MET A 233 24.18 -9.34 16.49
C MET A 233 23.99 -9.90 15.08
N ASN A 234 23.10 -10.89 14.93
CA ASN A 234 22.63 -11.30 13.62
C ASN A 234 21.82 -10.16 12.97
N THR A 235 22.37 -9.51 11.96
CA THR A 235 21.73 -8.40 11.24
C THR A 235 20.65 -8.86 10.24
N ARG A 236 20.30 -10.15 10.21
CA ARG A 236 19.22 -10.71 9.37
C ARG A 236 17.86 -10.77 10.07
N VAL A 237 17.74 -10.24 11.28
CA VAL A 237 16.49 -10.22 12.04
C VAL A 237 15.53 -9.13 11.55
N GLY A 238 14.22 -9.34 11.77
CA GLY A 238 13.17 -8.33 11.60
C GLY A 238 13.13 -7.30 12.73
N LEU A 239 12.37 -6.21 12.57
CA LEU A 239 12.31 -5.12 13.55
C LEU A 239 11.73 -5.58 14.90
N ALA A 240 10.62 -6.32 14.91
CA ALA A 240 10.06 -6.88 16.15
C ALA A 240 11.03 -7.80 16.91
N THR A 241 11.87 -8.55 16.18
CA THR A 241 12.92 -9.36 16.78
C THR A 241 14.06 -8.49 17.33
N LEU A 242 14.42 -7.41 16.61
CA LEU A 242 15.42 -6.45 17.05
C LEU A 242 14.98 -5.74 18.34
N THR A 243 13.72 -5.31 18.46
CA THR A 243 13.19 -4.71 19.70
C THR A 243 13.19 -5.72 20.84
N LYS A 244 12.84 -6.99 20.59
CA LYS A 244 12.92 -8.05 21.62
C LYS A 244 14.33 -8.18 22.19
N PHE A 245 15.35 -8.19 21.34
CA PHE A 245 16.74 -8.29 21.77
C PHE A 245 17.27 -7.02 22.45
N THR A 246 16.87 -5.85 21.98
CA THR A 246 17.41 -4.56 22.45
C THR A 246 16.66 -4.03 23.67
N LEU A 247 15.33 -3.99 23.60
CA LEU A 247 14.42 -3.42 24.59
C LEU A 247 13.81 -4.48 25.52
N GLY A 248 13.77 -5.75 25.11
CA GLY A 248 13.15 -6.83 25.89
C GLY A 248 11.67 -7.05 25.57
N ALA A 249 11.09 -6.23 24.68
CA ALA A 249 9.69 -6.25 24.26
C ALA A 249 9.57 -6.25 22.73
N THR A 250 8.46 -6.77 22.21
CA THR A 250 8.24 -6.92 20.75
C THR A 250 7.31 -5.84 20.23
N LEU A 251 7.63 -5.23 19.08
CA LEU A 251 6.65 -4.46 18.32
C LEU A 251 5.51 -5.38 17.86
N SER A 252 4.29 -4.83 17.85
CA SER A 252 3.13 -5.49 17.23
C SER A 252 3.40 -5.69 15.73
N LYS A 253 2.78 -6.72 15.15
CA LYS A 253 2.78 -6.96 13.70
C LYS A 253 1.38 -6.90 13.09
N ALA A 254 0.38 -6.51 13.89
CA ALA A 254 -1.03 -6.63 13.53
C ALA A 254 -1.40 -5.86 12.25
N GLU A 255 -0.82 -4.66 12.07
CA GLU A 255 -1.14 -3.78 10.94
C GLU A 255 -0.12 -3.86 9.79
N GLN A 256 0.83 -4.80 9.84
CA GLN A 256 1.91 -4.90 8.85
C GLN A 256 1.39 -5.12 7.41
N CYS A 257 0.25 -5.79 7.26
CA CYS A 257 -0.37 -6.12 5.97
C CYS A 257 -1.70 -5.37 5.75
N SER A 258 -1.87 -4.19 6.35
CA SER A 258 -3.12 -3.44 6.29
C SER A 258 -3.30 -2.65 4.98
N ASP A 259 -4.55 -2.27 4.69
CA ASP A 259 -4.81 -1.33 3.60
C ASP A 259 -4.52 0.12 4.04
N TRP A 260 -3.26 0.52 3.92
CA TRP A 260 -2.76 1.85 4.26
C TRP A 260 -3.26 2.97 3.32
N SER A 261 -3.99 2.62 2.25
CA SER A 261 -4.63 3.60 1.37
C SER A 261 -5.98 4.10 1.89
N ARG A 262 -6.57 3.43 2.89
CA ARG A 262 -7.86 3.82 3.48
C ARG A 262 -7.76 5.15 4.21
N ARG A 263 -8.82 5.96 4.12
CA ARG A 263 -9.01 7.17 4.91
C ARG A 263 -10.43 7.18 5.50
N PRO A 264 -10.61 7.60 6.77
CA PRO A 264 -9.55 7.81 7.76
C PRO A 264 -8.80 6.51 8.10
N LEU A 265 -7.58 6.63 8.64
CA LEU A 265 -6.90 5.48 9.25
C LEU A 265 -7.60 5.10 10.56
N THR A 266 -7.57 3.81 10.91
CA THR A 266 -8.04 3.36 12.23
C THR A 266 -7.08 3.79 13.34
N ALA A 267 -7.57 3.83 14.58
CA ALA A 267 -6.71 4.10 15.74
C ALA A 267 -5.56 3.07 15.86
N ALA A 268 -5.81 1.81 15.52
CA ALA A 268 -4.79 0.76 15.49
C ALA A 268 -3.70 1.04 14.45
N GLN A 269 -4.09 1.44 13.23
CA GLN A 269 -3.14 1.82 12.16
C GLN A 269 -2.29 3.04 12.55
N LEU A 270 -2.91 4.07 13.15
CA LEU A 270 -2.19 5.25 13.63
C LEU A 270 -1.19 4.88 14.73
N SER A 271 -1.62 4.10 15.71
CA SER A 271 -0.76 3.63 16.80
C SER A 271 0.40 2.78 16.30
N TYR A 272 0.15 1.90 15.33
CA TYR A 272 1.18 1.05 14.71
C TYR A 272 2.20 1.91 13.95
N ALA A 273 1.74 2.79 13.07
CA ALA A 273 2.60 3.66 12.28
C ALA A 273 3.47 4.55 13.18
N ALA A 274 2.90 5.15 14.21
CA ALA A 274 3.68 5.95 15.16
C ALA A 274 4.81 5.13 15.82
N ALA A 275 4.50 3.89 16.25
CA ALA A 275 5.44 3.03 16.95
C ALA A 275 6.65 2.62 16.09
N ASP A 276 6.45 2.28 14.81
CA ASP A 276 7.50 1.73 13.94
C ASP A 276 8.67 2.69 13.68
N ALA A 277 8.40 4.01 13.63
CA ALA A 277 9.46 5.02 13.59
C ALA A 277 9.95 5.43 14.99
N PHE A 278 9.04 5.58 15.96
CA PHE A 278 9.37 6.09 17.29
C PHE A 278 10.34 5.17 18.06
N TYR A 279 10.10 3.85 18.00
CA TYR A 279 10.96 2.90 18.71
C TYR A 279 12.37 2.79 18.14
N LEU A 280 12.64 3.32 16.95
CA LEU A 280 14.01 3.44 16.43
C LEU A 280 14.87 4.36 17.29
N CYS A 281 14.30 5.49 17.76
CA CYS A 281 14.95 6.41 18.69
C CYS A 281 15.26 5.73 20.03
N VAL A 282 14.28 4.99 20.57
CA VAL A 282 14.44 4.24 21.83
C VAL A 282 15.49 3.13 21.71
N ILE A 283 15.53 2.41 20.57
CA ILE A 283 16.57 1.42 20.27
C ILE A 283 17.96 2.09 20.27
N PHE A 284 18.09 3.24 19.61
CA PHE A 284 19.35 3.98 19.54
C PHE A 284 19.85 4.32 20.94
N ASP A 285 19.03 4.98 21.76
CA ASP A 285 19.42 5.39 23.11
C ASP A 285 19.74 4.19 24.00
N LYS A 286 18.97 3.10 23.90
CA LYS A 286 19.26 1.86 24.64
C LYS A 286 20.61 1.26 24.24
N CYS A 287 20.95 1.33 22.96
CA CYS A 287 22.22 0.82 22.44
C CYS A 287 23.40 1.71 22.82
N VAL A 288 23.23 3.04 22.83
CA VAL A 288 24.22 3.98 23.37
C VAL A 288 24.50 3.65 24.84
N PHE A 289 23.46 3.52 25.65
CA PHE A 289 23.58 3.15 27.07
C PHE A 289 24.27 1.80 27.27
N LYS A 290 23.80 0.73 26.61
CA LYS A 290 24.37 -0.62 26.72
C LYS A 290 25.84 -0.69 26.27
N SER A 291 26.22 0.13 25.30
CA SER A 291 27.58 0.18 24.76
C SER A 291 28.52 1.11 25.54
N ASN A 292 28.05 1.72 26.62
CA ASN A 292 28.76 2.73 27.40
C ASN A 292 29.33 3.87 26.51
N GLY A 293 28.50 4.38 25.59
CA GLY A 293 28.86 5.46 24.68
C GLY A 293 29.67 5.07 23.43
N LYS A 294 30.10 3.80 23.28
CA LYS A 294 30.87 3.34 22.11
C LYS A 294 30.14 3.54 20.77
N VAL A 295 28.80 3.50 20.76
CA VAL A 295 28.01 3.83 19.56
C VAL A 295 28.27 5.28 19.13
N LEU A 296 28.31 6.24 20.06
CA LEU A 296 28.49 7.66 19.76
C LEU A 296 29.84 7.94 19.12
N THR A 297 30.90 7.30 19.61
CA THR A 297 32.27 7.49 19.08
C THR A 297 32.46 6.88 17.68
N ARG A 298 31.49 6.12 17.19
CA ARG A 298 31.55 5.39 15.91
C ARG A 298 30.41 5.76 14.96
N LEU A 299 29.69 6.86 15.20
CA LEU A 299 28.52 7.21 14.38
C LEU A 299 28.87 7.37 12.90
N GLU A 300 29.97 8.04 12.57
CA GLU A 300 30.44 8.19 11.18
C GLU A 300 30.72 6.82 10.54
N GLU A 301 31.37 5.91 11.26
CA GLU A 301 31.61 4.54 10.78
C GLU A 301 30.30 3.79 10.58
N ILE A 302 29.35 3.91 11.52
CA ILE A 302 28.03 3.27 11.45
C ILE A 302 27.25 3.76 10.23
N VAL A 303 27.29 5.05 9.92
CA VAL A 303 26.69 5.63 8.71
C VAL A 303 27.30 4.98 7.46
N LEU A 304 28.62 4.83 7.40
CA LEU A 304 29.32 4.20 6.27
C LEU A 304 29.03 2.69 6.12
N LEU A 305 28.59 2.01 7.18
CA LEU A 305 28.23 0.59 7.09
C LEU A 305 27.02 0.35 6.19
N GLY A 306 26.08 1.30 6.12
CA GLY A 306 24.85 1.24 5.32
C GLY A 306 23.91 0.09 5.72
N ASP A 307 22.89 -0.18 4.89
CA ASP A 307 22.02 -1.34 5.11
C ASP A 307 22.83 -2.65 4.90
N PRO A 308 22.90 -3.56 5.90
CA PRO A 308 23.49 -4.88 5.74
C PRO A 308 23.02 -5.67 4.51
N ARG A 309 21.81 -5.42 4.02
CA ARG A 309 21.19 -6.12 2.88
C ARG A 309 21.66 -5.60 1.52
N GLU A 310 22.06 -4.33 1.41
CA GLU A 310 22.46 -3.70 0.14
C GLU A 310 23.74 -4.30 -0.44
N LYS A 311 24.64 -4.79 0.40
CA LYS A 311 25.94 -5.36 -0.04
C LYS A 311 25.82 -6.65 -0.85
N GLY A 312 24.60 -7.11 -1.17
CA GLY A 312 24.32 -8.07 -2.24
C GLY A 312 24.91 -9.48 -2.06
N LYS A 313 25.77 -9.72 -1.06
CA LYS A 313 26.45 -11.00 -0.87
C LYS A 313 25.51 -12.09 -0.34
N HIS A 314 24.37 -11.73 0.28
CA HIS A 314 23.56 -12.71 1.02
C HIS A 314 22.03 -12.67 0.80
N LEU A 315 21.52 -11.88 -0.16
CA LEU A 315 20.07 -11.89 -0.46
C LEU A 315 19.66 -13.16 -1.23
N PRO A 316 18.50 -13.78 -0.94
CA PRO A 316 17.95 -14.86 -1.78
C PRO A 316 17.82 -14.42 -3.24
N ARG A 317 18.04 -15.33 -4.19
CA ARG A 317 18.01 -15.04 -5.64
C ARG A 317 16.73 -14.31 -6.09
N LYS A 318 15.57 -14.67 -5.52
CA LYS A 318 14.28 -14.03 -5.78
C LYS A 318 14.25 -12.56 -5.35
N ALA A 319 14.75 -12.26 -4.15
CA ALA A 319 14.86 -10.89 -3.63
C ALA A 319 15.82 -10.05 -4.49
N LYS A 320 17.02 -10.56 -4.83
CA LYS A 320 17.97 -9.85 -5.73
C LYS A 320 17.31 -9.48 -7.07
N LYS A 321 16.52 -10.38 -7.63
CA LYS A 321 15.80 -10.17 -8.89
C LYS A 321 14.70 -9.12 -8.75
N ALA A 322 13.99 -9.08 -7.62
CA ALA A 322 12.99 -8.05 -7.30
C ALA A 322 13.64 -6.67 -7.13
N PHE A 323 14.67 -6.55 -6.30
CA PHE A 323 15.43 -5.31 -6.11
C PHE A 323 15.99 -4.77 -7.44
N LYS A 324 16.58 -5.64 -8.28
CA LYS A 324 17.09 -5.24 -9.59
C LYS A 324 15.98 -4.73 -10.52
N LYS A 325 14.83 -5.42 -10.58
CA LYS A 325 13.68 -5.00 -11.39
C LYS A 325 13.10 -3.67 -10.91
N GLN A 326 13.05 -3.45 -9.61
CA GLN A 326 12.47 -2.26 -9.00
C GLN A 326 13.40 -1.05 -9.13
N ALA A 327 14.71 -1.22 -8.95
CA ALA A 327 15.71 -0.20 -9.25
C ALA A 327 15.74 0.16 -10.74
N GLU A 328 15.60 -0.83 -11.63
CA GLU A 328 15.49 -0.58 -13.08
C GLU A 328 14.22 0.19 -13.44
N LEU A 329 13.09 -0.14 -12.79
CA LEU A 329 11.83 0.58 -12.94
C LEU A 329 11.95 2.02 -12.44
N ALA A 330 12.51 2.24 -11.25
CA ALA A 330 12.75 3.57 -10.69
C ALA A 330 13.63 4.42 -11.63
N ARG A 331 14.73 3.84 -12.13
CA ARG A 331 15.61 4.51 -13.10
C ARG A 331 14.89 4.85 -14.41
N ARG A 332 14.02 3.95 -14.91
CA ARG A 332 13.24 4.20 -16.14
C ARG A 332 12.20 5.31 -15.94
N LEU A 333 11.47 5.28 -14.84
CA LEU A 333 10.50 6.33 -14.48
C LEU A 333 11.20 7.68 -14.35
N GLN A 334 12.36 7.71 -13.71
CA GLN A 334 13.13 8.94 -13.54
C GLN A 334 13.66 9.49 -14.87
N GLN A 335 14.19 8.63 -15.75
CA GLN A 335 14.57 9.03 -17.11
C GLN A 335 13.38 9.55 -17.95
N GLN A 336 12.17 9.04 -17.71
CA GLN A 336 10.96 9.53 -18.37
C GLN A 336 10.57 10.93 -17.88
N VAL A 337 10.69 11.20 -16.58
CA VAL A 337 10.43 12.52 -15.98
C VAL A 337 11.45 13.56 -16.47
N GLU A 338 12.73 13.19 -16.53
CA GLU A 338 13.80 14.05 -17.05
C GLU A 338 13.59 14.40 -18.53
N ARG A 339 13.22 13.42 -19.36
CA ARG A 339 12.92 13.64 -20.79
C ARG A 339 11.64 14.43 -21.04
N ALA A 340 10.69 14.39 -20.11
CA ALA A 340 9.46 15.17 -20.16
C ALA A 340 9.64 16.63 -19.66
N GLY A 341 10.86 17.05 -19.33
CA GLY A 341 11.15 18.42 -18.90
C GLY A 341 10.45 18.81 -17.59
N GLY A 342 10.19 17.83 -16.71
CA GLY A 342 9.49 18.08 -15.44
C GLY A 342 7.98 18.32 -15.57
N LYS A 343 7.37 18.23 -16.76
CA LYS A 343 5.91 18.13 -16.87
C LYS A 343 5.48 16.72 -16.49
N VAL A 344 4.70 16.61 -15.42
CA VAL A 344 4.00 15.39 -15.01
C VAL A 344 3.06 15.01 -16.15
N LEU A 345 3.46 14.01 -16.94
CA LEU A 345 2.49 13.24 -17.71
C LEU A 345 1.66 12.50 -16.66
N GLY A 346 0.40 12.91 -16.51
CA GLY A 346 -0.57 12.28 -15.62
C GLY A 346 -0.47 10.76 -15.75
N HIS A 347 -0.47 10.09 -14.60
CA HIS A 347 -0.28 8.65 -14.44
C HIS A 347 -0.61 7.87 -15.72
N ALA A 348 0.42 7.45 -16.46
CA ALA A 348 0.27 6.31 -17.36
C ALA A 348 0.09 5.08 -16.45
N GLN A 349 -1.11 4.93 -15.88
CA GLN A 349 -1.54 3.73 -15.18
C GLN A 349 -1.23 2.57 -16.11
N ARG A 350 -0.33 1.71 -15.68
CA ARG A 350 -0.04 0.51 -16.45
C ARG A 350 -1.31 -0.32 -16.47
N GLU A 351 -1.91 -0.46 -17.66
CA GLU A 351 -3.13 -1.20 -17.90
C GLU A 351 -3.15 -2.53 -17.12
N ALA A 352 -4.20 -2.75 -16.32
CA ALA A 352 -4.41 -3.98 -15.57
C ALA A 352 -4.57 -5.17 -16.53
N ASP A 353 -4.23 -6.39 -16.13
CA ASP A 353 -4.48 -7.59 -16.94
C ASP A 353 -5.95 -7.98 -16.78
N ALA A 354 -6.64 -8.31 -17.87
CA ALA A 354 -8.07 -8.67 -17.84
C ALA A 354 -8.39 -9.77 -16.81
N ARG A 355 -7.49 -10.75 -16.60
CA ARG A 355 -7.68 -11.83 -15.62
C ARG A 355 -7.68 -11.37 -14.16
N ASP A 356 -7.17 -10.17 -13.90
CA ASP A 356 -7.09 -9.58 -12.56
C ASP A 356 -8.23 -8.58 -12.30
N VAL A 357 -9.10 -8.32 -13.29
CA VAL A 357 -10.18 -7.33 -13.20
C VAL A 357 -11.53 -8.01 -13.06
N ILE A 358 -12.27 -7.64 -12.01
CA ILE A 358 -13.66 -8.02 -11.79
C ILE A 358 -14.54 -7.09 -12.63
N VAL A 359 -15.39 -7.69 -13.47
CA VAL A 359 -16.38 -7.00 -14.29
C VAL A 359 -17.63 -6.73 -13.45
N ASP A 360 -18.04 -5.46 -13.40
CA ASP A 360 -19.33 -5.03 -12.86
C ASP A 360 -20.42 -5.24 -13.91
N VAL A 361 -20.94 -6.47 -13.99
CA VAL A 361 -21.91 -6.87 -15.00
C VAL A 361 -23.18 -5.99 -14.95
N PRO A 362 -23.80 -5.71 -13.79
CA PRO A 362 -24.95 -4.79 -13.70
C PRO A 362 -24.70 -3.43 -14.34
N ALA A 363 -23.55 -2.80 -14.07
CA ALA A 363 -23.22 -1.49 -14.65
C ALA A 363 -23.12 -1.53 -16.19
N THR A 364 -22.71 -2.66 -16.76
CA THR A 364 -22.57 -2.82 -18.22
C THR A 364 -23.90 -2.95 -18.96
N LEU A 365 -25.00 -3.32 -18.29
CA LEU A 365 -26.31 -3.56 -18.91
C LEU A 365 -26.86 -2.32 -19.64
N SER A 366 -26.59 -1.13 -19.09
CA SER A 366 -26.94 0.16 -19.72
C SER A 366 -26.28 0.39 -21.09
N SER A 367 -25.29 -0.44 -21.44
CA SER A 367 -24.52 -0.35 -22.69
C SER A 367 -24.90 -1.42 -23.72
N VAL A 368 -25.87 -2.28 -23.44
CA VAL A 368 -26.37 -3.26 -24.41
C VAL A 368 -26.88 -2.52 -25.66
N GLY A 369 -26.45 -2.98 -26.83
CA GLY A 369 -26.79 -2.37 -28.11
C GLY A 369 -26.01 -1.11 -28.46
N LYS A 370 -24.93 -0.77 -27.73
CA LYS A 370 -24.02 0.35 -28.06
C LYS A 370 -22.70 -0.15 -28.64
N THR A 371 -22.15 0.59 -29.59
CA THR A 371 -20.80 0.33 -30.14
C THR A 371 -19.70 0.82 -29.22
N VAL A 372 -18.56 0.16 -29.25
CA VAL A 372 -17.34 0.57 -28.57
C VAL A 372 -16.26 0.99 -29.57
N ASP A 373 -15.59 2.10 -29.27
CA ASP A 373 -14.52 2.64 -30.10
C ASP A 373 -13.19 1.90 -29.90
N GLY A 374 -12.37 1.82 -30.94
CA GLY A 374 -11.04 1.20 -30.83
C GLY A 374 -11.06 -0.34 -30.73
N GLY A 375 -12.18 -0.98 -31.06
CA GLY A 375 -12.32 -2.44 -31.15
C GLY A 375 -12.30 -3.11 -29.77
N ARG A 376 -11.51 -4.17 -29.60
CA ARG A 376 -11.43 -4.89 -28.32
C ARG A 376 -10.87 -4.04 -27.16
N ARG A 377 -10.11 -2.98 -27.46
CA ARG A 377 -9.68 -2.02 -26.43
C ARG A 377 -10.87 -1.24 -25.87
N GLY A 378 -11.82 -0.85 -26.72
CA GLY A 378 -13.07 -0.23 -26.27
C GLY A 378 -13.91 -1.18 -25.43
N ALA A 379 -13.99 -2.45 -25.84
CA ALA A 379 -14.67 -3.49 -25.05
C ALA A 379 -14.02 -3.66 -23.66
N ALA A 380 -12.69 -3.76 -23.61
CA ALA A 380 -11.96 -3.86 -22.35
C ALA A 380 -12.13 -2.62 -21.46
N ARG A 381 -12.20 -1.42 -22.06
CA ARG A 381 -12.48 -0.18 -21.32
C ARG A 381 -13.90 -0.15 -20.75
N LEU A 382 -14.89 -0.62 -21.50
CA LEU A 382 -16.27 -0.74 -21.03
C LEU A 382 -16.35 -1.70 -19.83
N LEU A 383 -15.77 -2.90 -19.96
CA LEU A 383 -15.78 -3.91 -18.90
C LEU A 383 -14.94 -3.53 -17.69
N GLY A 384 -13.89 -2.73 -17.88
CA GLY A 384 -13.03 -2.20 -16.83
C GLY A 384 -13.55 -0.93 -16.15
N GLY A 385 -14.80 -0.52 -16.39
CA GLY A 385 -15.40 0.68 -15.78
C GLY A 385 -14.72 1.98 -16.22
N GLY A 386 -14.34 2.10 -17.50
CA GLY A 386 -13.68 3.27 -18.07
C GLY A 386 -12.15 3.25 -18.01
N LYS A 387 -11.55 2.26 -17.34
CA LYS A 387 -10.09 2.11 -17.20
C LYS A 387 -9.50 1.33 -18.37
N ASP A 388 -8.27 1.66 -18.78
CA ASP A 388 -7.57 0.88 -19.80
C ASP A 388 -7.08 -0.46 -19.22
N VAL A 389 -7.58 -1.55 -19.81
CA VAL A 389 -7.27 -2.94 -19.42
C VAL A 389 -6.60 -3.64 -20.59
N ARG A 390 -5.51 -4.34 -20.30
CA ARG A 390 -4.73 -5.13 -21.26
C ARG A 390 -5.34 -6.53 -21.37
N ALA A 391 -5.40 -7.03 -22.60
CA ALA A 391 -5.78 -8.41 -22.88
C ALA A 391 -4.94 -9.42 -22.08
N SER A 392 -5.56 -10.54 -21.71
CA SER A 392 -4.96 -11.55 -20.84
C SER A 392 -3.67 -12.16 -21.40
N LYS A 393 -2.65 -12.29 -20.54
CA LYS A 393 -1.39 -12.95 -20.93
C LYS A 393 -1.63 -14.41 -21.30
N GLY A 394 -1.29 -14.77 -22.54
CA GLY A 394 -1.40 -16.13 -23.06
C GLY A 394 -2.57 -16.34 -24.00
N ALA A 395 -3.51 -15.39 -24.10
CA ALA A 395 -4.50 -15.42 -25.17
C ALA A 395 -3.81 -15.28 -26.54
N ALA A 396 -4.08 -16.20 -27.45
CA ALA A 396 -3.62 -16.06 -28.82
C ALA A 396 -4.15 -14.73 -29.38
N ARG A 397 -3.28 -13.95 -30.03
CA ARG A 397 -3.65 -12.64 -30.59
C ARG A 397 -4.79 -12.82 -31.59
N GLY A 398 -6.00 -12.42 -31.23
CA GLY A 398 -7.21 -12.58 -32.06
C GLY A 398 -8.10 -13.77 -31.69
N ALA A 399 -7.83 -14.50 -30.60
CA ALA A 399 -8.73 -15.54 -30.06
C ALA A 399 -10.13 -14.97 -29.83
N ALA A 400 -11.19 -15.71 -30.15
CA ALA A 400 -12.55 -15.19 -30.01
C ALA A 400 -13.02 -15.12 -28.55
N VAL A 401 -12.39 -15.87 -27.64
CA VAL A 401 -12.68 -15.87 -26.20
C VAL A 401 -11.61 -15.14 -25.40
N GLU A 402 -12.03 -14.33 -24.43
CA GLU A 402 -11.16 -13.64 -23.48
C GLU A 402 -11.63 -13.85 -22.04
N ARG A 403 -10.72 -14.30 -21.17
CA ARG A 403 -10.99 -14.55 -19.75
C ARG A 403 -10.74 -13.32 -18.88
N TRP A 404 -11.68 -13.06 -17.97
CA TRP A 404 -11.64 -12.05 -16.91
C TRP A 404 -11.74 -12.71 -15.52
N ALA A 405 -11.59 -11.94 -14.43
CA ALA A 405 -11.57 -12.50 -13.07
C ALA A 405 -12.87 -13.23 -12.68
N ASN A 406 -14.02 -12.73 -13.16
CA ASN A 406 -15.37 -13.26 -12.90
C ASN A 406 -16.23 -13.39 -14.17
N ALA A 407 -15.61 -13.38 -15.36
CA ALA A 407 -16.35 -13.43 -16.63
C ALA A 407 -15.54 -14.07 -17.77
N ALA A 408 -16.23 -14.52 -18.81
CA ALA A 408 -15.66 -14.89 -20.10
C ALA A 408 -16.39 -14.12 -21.21
N VAL A 409 -15.62 -13.53 -22.12
CA VAL A 409 -16.14 -12.66 -23.19
C VAL A 409 -15.96 -13.33 -24.54
N LEU A 410 -17.06 -13.49 -25.29
CA LEU A 410 -17.08 -13.99 -26.65
C LEU A 410 -17.15 -12.84 -27.66
N TYR A 411 -16.17 -12.76 -28.56
CA TYR A 411 -16.10 -11.76 -29.63
C TYR A 411 -16.44 -12.40 -30.99
N LEU A 412 -17.59 -12.06 -31.56
CA LEU A 412 -18.04 -12.59 -32.85
C LEU A 412 -17.97 -11.54 -33.96
N SER A 413 -17.61 -11.98 -35.16
CA SER A 413 -17.69 -11.17 -36.38
C SER A 413 -18.72 -11.79 -37.31
N VAL A 414 -19.76 -11.03 -37.63
CA VAL A 414 -20.91 -11.50 -38.40
C VAL A 414 -20.83 -10.96 -39.83
N GLY A 415 -21.02 -11.85 -40.81
CA GLY A 415 -21.12 -11.48 -42.23
C GLY A 415 -19.81 -11.06 -42.91
N ASP A 416 -18.69 -11.73 -42.62
CA ASP A 416 -17.40 -11.46 -43.27
C ASP A 416 -17.47 -11.70 -44.80
N PRO A 417 -17.30 -10.66 -45.64
CA PRO A 417 -17.48 -10.77 -47.09
C PRO A 417 -16.42 -11.63 -47.80
N LYS A 418 -15.30 -11.96 -47.13
CA LYS A 418 -14.22 -12.79 -47.72
C LYS A 418 -14.48 -14.29 -47.69
N LYS A 419 -15.58 -14.74 -47.08
CA LYS A 419 -15.89 -16.16 -46.88
C LYS A 419 -17.36 -16.39 -47.20
N GLY A 420 -17.68 -16.52 -48.48
CA GLY A 420 -19.02 -16.81 -48.94
C GLY A 420 -19.49 -18.19 -48.51
N THR A 421 -20.22 -18.26 -47.40
CA THR A 421 -21.15 -19.35 -47.05
C THR A 421 -22.20 -18.82 -46.09
N ALA A 422 -23.45 -19.30 -46.23
CA ALA A 422 -24.45 -19.18 -45.18
C ALA A 422 -23.90 -19.86 -43.92
N GLY A 423 -23.72 -19.11 -42.83
CA GLY A 423 -23.09 -19.59 -41.59
C GLY A 423 -21.59 -19.30 -41.49
N GLY A 424 -21.17 -18.04 -41.67
CA GLY A 424 -19.79 -17.62 -41.39
C GLY A 424 -19.32 -18.00 -39.98
N LYS A 425 -18.01 -17.84 -39.69
CA LYS A 425 -17.32 -18.16 -38.42
C LYS A 425 -17.91 -17.56 -37.12
N GLY A 426 -19.07 -16.89 -37.17
CA GLY A 426 -19.76 -16.30 -36.03
C GLY A 426 -20.91 -17.14 -35.46
N GLY A 427 -21.28 -18.27 -36.08
CA GLY A 427 -22.42 -19.09 -35.64
C GLY A 427 -23.76 -18.70 -36.27
N ALA A 428 -24.82 -19.42 -35.88
CA ALA A 428 -26.19 -19.27 -36.38
C ALA A 428 -27.08 -18.62 -35.32
N PHE A 429 -28.04 -17.81 -35.77
CA PHE A 429 -28.98 -17.09 -34.91
C PHE A 429 -30.41 -17.41 -35.33
N TRP A 430 -31.31 -17.57 -34.37
CA TRP A 430 -32.75 -17.72 -34.60
C TRP A 430 -33.52 -17.14 -33.42
N GLU A 431 -34.83 -17.01 -33.58
CA GLU A 431 -35.73 -16.63 -32.50
C GLU A 431 -36.66 -17.79 -32.17
N GLU A 432 -36.91 -17.99 -30.89
CA GLU A 432 -37.79 -19.02 -30.35
C GLU A 432 -38.42 -18.46 -29.08
N ASP A 433 -39.75 -18.50 -28.99
CA ASP A 433 -40.53 -17.99 -27.84
C ASP A 433 -40.18 -16.55 -27.42
N GLY A 434 -39.75 -15.71 -28.37
CA GLY A 434 -39.36 -14.33 -28.12
C GLY A 434 -37.93 -14.16 -27.57
N ASP A 435 -37.15 -15.23 -27.46
CA ASP A 435 -35.73 -15.19 -27.11
C ASP A 435 -34.85 -15.17 -28.36
N VAL A 436 -33.71 -14.48 -28.28
CA VAL A 436 -32.67 -14.53 -29.33
C VAL A 436 -31.68 -15.62 -28.96
N LEU A 437 -31.61 -16.64 -29.80
CA LEU A 437 -30.75 -17.79 -29.62
C LEU A 437 -29.56 -17.75 -30.58
N LEU A 438 -28.43 -18.28 -30.10
CA LEU A 438 -27.15 -18.34 -30.80
C LEU A 438 -26.53 -19.73 -30.63
N LYS A 439 -26.19 -20.38 -31.73
CA LYS A 439 -25.29 -21.55 -31.76
C LYS A 439 -23.95 -21.11 -32.34
N PRO A 440 -22.93 -20.81 -31.50
CA PRO A 440 -21.61 -20.42 -32.01
C PRO A 440 -20.97 -21.60 -32.74
N SER A 441 -20.28 -21.35 -33.86
CA SER A 441 -19.49 -22.42 -34.50
C SER A 441 -18.29 -22.82 -33.64
N ASP A 442 -17.84 -24.07 -33.68
CA ASP A 442 -16.65 -24.54 -32.95
C ASP A 442 -15.38 -23.71 -33.23
N ALA A 443 -15.30 -23.15 -34.45
CA ALA A 443 -14.24 -22.25 -34.85
C ALA A 443 -14.14 -20.97 -33.99
N CYS A 444 -15.19 -20.61 -33.23
CA CYS A 444 -15.19 -19.49 -32.28
C CYS A 444 -14.31 -19.81 -31.05
N PHE A 445 -14.22 -21.08 -30.68
CA PHE A 445 -13.52 -21.53 -29.46
C PHE A 445 -12.13 -22.10 -29.77
N ALA A 446 -11.76 -22.20 -31.04
CA ALA A 446 -10.45 -22.69 -31.47
C ALA A 446 -9.30 -21.89 -30.80
N GLY A 447 -8.49 -22.59 -30.01
CA GLY A 447 -7.35 -22.03 -29.27
C GLY A 447 -7.69 -21.36 -27.94
N ALA A 448 -8.94 -21.40 -27.49
CA ALA A 448 -9.32 -21.03 -26.13
C ALA A 448 -9.00 -22.17 -25.15
N ALA A 449 -8.71 -21.84 -23.88
CA ALA A 449 -8.53 -22.85 -22.85
C ALA A 449 -9.89 -23.48 -22.52
N GLU A 450 -9.92 -24.80 -22.28
CA GLU A 450 -11.16 -25.54 -22.01
C GLU A 450 -11.94 -24.94 -20.81
N ALA A 451 -11.23 -24.50 -19.77
CA ALA A 451 -11.83 -23.83 -18.62
C ALA A 451 -12.54 -22.52 -18.97
N ASP A 452 -12.03 -21.76 -19.93
CA ASP A 452 -12.64 -20.50 -20.40
C ASP A 452 -13.89 -20.78 -21.26
N VAL A 453 -13.88 -21.90 -22.00
CA VAL A 453 -15.01 -22.35 -22.83
C VAL A 453 -16.16 -22.90 -21.96
N ARG A 454 -15.84 -23.65 -20.91
CA ARG A 454 -16.82 -24.22 -19.96
C ARG A 454 -17.70 -23.16 -19.29
N VAL A 455 -17.24 -21.90 -19.18
CA VAL A 455 -18.06 -20.80 -18.67
C VAL A 455 -19.33 -20.63 -19.51
N PHE A 456 -19.24 -20.75 -20.84
CA PHE A 456 -20.40 -20.60 -21.73
C PHE A 456 -21.37 -21.79 -21.63
N SER A 457 -20.87 -22.99 -21.39
CA SER A 457 -21.71 -24.19 -21.21
C SER A 457 -22.36 -24.26 -19.82
N ALA A 458 -21.81 -23.56 -18.83
CA ALA A 458 -22.31 -23.55 -17.44
C ALA A 458 -22.96 -22.21 -17.03
N ALA A 459 -23.03 -21.24 -17.95
CA ALA A 459 -23.57 -19.91 -17.67
C ALA A 459 -25.06 -19.97 -17.38
N SER A 460 -25.47 -19.44 -16.23
CA SER A 460 -26.86 -19.28 -15.81
C SER A 460 -27.06 -17.86 -15.28
N SER A 461 -28.11 -17.20 -15.78
CA SER A 461 -28.42 -15.80 -15.47
C SER A 461 -28.91 -15.61 -14.04
N ASP A 462 -29.58 -16.60 -13.45
CA ASP A 462 -30.09 -16.60 -12.07
C ASP A 462 -28.99 -16.48 -11.00
N ARG A 463 -27.73 -16.74 -11.36
CA ARG A 463 -26.58 -16.65 -10.44
C ARG A 463 -25.85 -15.30 -10.51
N ILE A 464 -26.26 -14.41 -11.41
CA ILE A 464 -25.60 -13.14 -11.71
C ILE A 464 -26.65 -12.02 -11.62
N GLY A 465 -27.14 -11.77 -10.40
CA GLY A 465 -27.95 -10.61 -9.98
C GLY A 465 -29.14 -10.24 -10.90
N SER A 466 -30.36 -10.51 -10.45
CA SER A 466 -31.55 -9.97 -11.10
C SER A 466 -31.67 -8.45 -10.84
N VAL A 467 -32.11 -7.72 -11.87
CA VAL A 467 -32.52 -6.31 -11.74
C VAL A 467 -33.98 -6.34 -11.28
N ALA A 468 -34.22 -6.27 -9.98
CA ALA A 468 -35.51 -5.89 -9.42
C ALA A 468 -35.29 -4.93 -8.25
N GLU A 469 -35.99 -3.80 -8.30
CA GLU A 469 -36.00 -2.65 -7.39
C GLU A 469 -34.80 -1.67 -7.46
N VAL A 470 -34.90 -0.76 -8.43
CA VAL A 470 -34.46 0.63 -8.21
C VAL A 470 -35.54 1.31 -7.35
N ALA A 471 -35.39 1.25 -6.02
CA ALA A 471 -36.18 2.07 -5.12
C ALA A 471 -35.68 3.53 -5.20
N ALA A 472 -36.63 4.45 -5.34
CA ALA A 472 -36.43 5.89 -5.42
C ALA A 472 -35.62 6.45 -4.22
N PRO A 473 -34.91 7.58 -4.39
CA PRO A 473 -34.21 8.22 -3.28
C PRO A 473 -35.20 8.69 -2.20
N PRO A 474 -34.91 8.51 -0.90
CA PRO A 474 -35.76 9.04 0.15
C PRO A 474 -35.66 10.58 0.19
N PRO A 475 -36.74 11.27 0.58
CA PRO A 475 -36.74 12.72 0.70
C PRO A 475 -35.87 13.16 1.88
N GLU A 476 -35.22 14.31 1.71
CA GLU A 476 -34.74 15.13 2.81
C GLU A 476 -35.92 15.47 3.72
N GLU A 477 -35.81 15.32 5.05
CA GLU A 477 -36.20 16.33 6.05
C GLU A 477 -35.64 15.98 7.44
N GLU A 478 -35.06 17.04 8.02
CA GLU A 478 -34.94 17.50 9.41
C GLU A 478 -34.97 16.56 10.65
N ASP A 479 -33.94 16.80 11.46
CA ASP A 479 -33.88 16.87 12.93
C ASP A 479 -35.11 16.45 13.75
N VAL A 480 -34.95 15.39 14.56
CA VAL A 480 -35.48 15.30 15.93
C VAL A 480 -34.83 14.12 16.69
N GLY A 481 -34.05 14.44 17.72
CA GLY A 481 -34.25 13.95 19.09
C GLY A 481 -34.12 12.44 19.43
N ALA A 482 -33.11 12.19 20.28
CA ALA A 482 -33.09 11.25 21.41
C ALA A 482 -32.86 9.74 21.17
N CYS A 483 -31.74 9.27 21.70
CA CYS A 483 -31.44 7.88 22.03
C CYS A 483 -32.41 7.31 23.07
N PRO A 484 -32.56 5.97 23.09
CA PRO A 484 -32.28 5.24 24.33
C PRO A 484 -31.39 4.01 24.13
N LEU A 485 -30.60 3.75 25.18
CA LEU A 485 -29.78 2.55 25.42
C LEU A 485 -30.68 1.31 25.67
N PRO A 486 -30.13 0.10 25.52
CA PRO A 486 -30.40 -1.01 26.45
C PRO A 486 -29.06 -1.46 27.07
N GLU A 487 -28.87 -1.35 28.38
CA GLU A 487 -29.32 -2.26 29.46
C GLU A 487 -28.66 -3.66 29.42
N GLU A 488 -28.06 -3.94 30.57
CA GLU A 488 -27.23 -5.08 30.95
C GLU A 488 -28.08 -6.32 31.23
N GLU A 489 -27.58 -7.51 30.91
CA GLU A 489 -27.99 -8.75 31.59
C GLU A 489 -26.74 -9.57 31.94
N GLU A 490 -26.59 -9.81 33.25
CA GLU A 490 -25.70 -10.78 33.91
C GLU A 490 -26.29 -12.20 33.88
N GLU A 491 -25.52 -13.16 34.44
CA GLU A 491 -25.78 -14.58 34.74
C GLU A 491 -25.18 -15.57 33.71
N GLY A 492 -24.40 -16.59 34.08
CA GLY A 492 -24.06 -17.14 35.39
C GLY A 492 -23.00 -18.25 35.28
N GLU A 493 -22.54 -18.68 36.44
CA GLU A 493 -21.39 -19.53 36.73
C GLU A 493 -21.53 -21.02 36.35
N GLY A 494 -20.38 -21.70 36.23
CA GLY A 494 -20.30 -23.17 36.15
C GLY A 494 -18.86 -23.67 36.28
N GLU A 495 -18.48 -24.10 37.49
CA GLU A 495 -17.18 -24.68 37.85
C GLU A 495 -16.99 -26.14 37.39
N GLY A 496 -15.72 -26.53 37.19
CA GLY A 496 -15.18 -27.78 37.75
C GLY A 496 -14.66 -28.85 36.76
N GLY A 497 -13.37 -29.20 36.87
CA GLY A 497 -12.86 -30.51 36.42
C GLY A 497 -11.37 -30.59 36.04
N ASP A 498 -10.53 -30.90 37.02
CA ASP A 498 -9.10 -31.22 36.95
C ASP A 498 -8.78 -32.58 36.28
N GLY A 499 -7.55 -32.74 35.77
CA GLY A 499 -7.02 -34.02 35.28
C GLY A 499 -5.78 -33.89 34.40
N GLY A 500 -4.58 -33.89 35.02
CA GLY A 500 -3.30 -33.73 34.34
C GLY A 500 -2.59 -35.00 33.82
N CYS A 501 -1.41 -34.71 33.26
CA CYS A 501 -0.22 -35.54 33.04
C CYS A 501 -0.09 -36.34 31.72
N GLY A 502 1.10 -36.22 31.11
CA GLY A 502 1.64 -37.15 30.12
C GLY A 502 2.26 -36.42 28.92
N GLY A 503 3.59 -36.33 28.88
CA GLY A 503 4.31 -35.73 27.77
C GLY A 503 4.48 -36.69 26.59
N GLU A 504 4.74 -36.13 25.42
CA GLU A 504 5.53 -36.77 24.36
C GLU A 504 6.00 -35.69 23.38
N ALA A 505 7.24 -35.84 22.93
CA ALA A 505 7.92 -34.95 22.01
C ALA A 505 7.50 -35.32 20.59
N GLU A 506 6.94 -34.38 19.82
CA GLU A 506 6.77 -34.57 18.38
C GLU A 506 7.15 -33.31 17.59
N ALA A 507 7.84 -33.57 16.49
CA ALA A 507 8.45 -32.61 15.60
C ALA A 507 7.38 -31.88 14.77
N GLU A 508 7.38 -30.55 14.80
CA GLU A 508 6.51 -29.75 13.94
C GLU A 508 7.06 -29.71 12.51
N ALA A 509 6.43 -30.53 11.66
CA ALA A 509 6.46 -30.38 10.21
C ALA A 509 5.49 -29.26 9.79
N GLU A 510 5.95 -28.40 8.89
CA GLU A 510 5.17 -27.35 8.25
C GLU A 510 3.93 -27.95 7.53
N ALA A 511 2.74 -27.63 8.05
CA ALA A 511 1.48 -27.85 7.35
C ALA A 511 0.88 -26.47 7.01
N GLU A 512 0.77 -26.21 5.70
CA GLU A 512 0.03 -25.09 5.14
C GLU A 512 -1.46 -25.24 5.52
N ALA A 513 -1.92 -24.41 6.46
CA ALA A 513 -3.34 -24.31 6.78
C ALA A 513 -4.02 -23.34 5.81
N GLU A 514 -4.77 -23.89 4.87
CA GLU A 514 -5.87 -23.19 4.20
C GLU A 514 -6.89 -22.73 5.25
N ALA A 515 -7.08 -21.41 5.37
CA ALA A 515 -8.20 -20.83 6.09
C ALA A 515 -9.34 -20.59 5.10
N SER A 516 -10.29 -21.53 5.09
CA SER A 516 -11.63 -21.38 4.56
C SER A 516 -12.41 -20.35 5.40
N GLY A 517 -12.55 -19.14 4.86
CA GLY A 517 -13.62 -18.21 5.19
C GLY A 517 -14.53 -18.11 3.97
N ASP A 518 -15.78 -18.51 4.13
CA ASP A 518 -16.79 -18.70 3.07
C ASP A 518 -17.15 -17.38 2.37
N GLY A 519 -16.38 -17.05 1.32
CA GLY A 519 -16.71 -16.04 0.33
C GLY A 519 -16.99 -16.73 -0.99
N LYS A 520 -18.25 -17.11 -1.21
CA LYS A 520 -18.70 -17.74 -2.47
C LYS A 520 -18.23 -16.88 -3.65
N ARG A 521 -17.26 -17.37 -4.44
CA ARG A 521 -16.82 -16.71 -5.67
C ARG A 521 -18.06 -16.43 -6.53
N PRO A 522 -18.29 -15.19 -7.01
CA PRO A 522 -19.42 -14.91 -7.88
C PRO A 522 -19.35 -15.83 -9.10
N ALA A 523 -20.51 -16.36 -9.53
CA ALA A 523 -20.56 -17.22 -10.70
C ALA A 523 -19.97 -16.50 -11.92
N ASP A 524 -19.19 -17.22 -12.72
CA ASP A 524 -18.57 -16.65 -13.91
C ASP A 524 -19.63 -16.21 -14.92
N ALA A 525 -19.62 -14.94 -15.32
CA ALA A 525 -20.54 -14.40 -16.31
C ALA A 525 -20.08 -14.68 -17.75
N ALA A 526 -20.98 -15.08 -18.64
CA ALA A 526 -20.73 -15.16 -20.07
C ALA A 526 -21.24 -13.91 -20.78
N LEU A 527 -20.37 -13.21 -21.52
CA LEU A 527 -20.68 -11.92 -22.15
C LEU A 527 -20.44 -11.97 -23.67
N LEU A 528 -21.24 -11.21 -24.44
CA LEU A 528 -21.16 -11.19 -25.91
C LEU A 528 -20.81 -9.81 -26.47
N PHE A 529 -19.82 -9.76 -27.36
CA PHE A 529 -19.56 -8.63 -28.24
C PHE A 529 -19.61 -9.06 -29.71
N MET A 530 -20.32 -8.31 -30.54
CA MET A 530 -20.45 -8.60 -31.98
C MET A 530 -20.06 -7.42 -32.86
N ARG A 531 -19.59 -7.69 -34.08
CA ARG A 531 -19.35 -6.67 -35.10
C ARG A 531 -19.72 -7.16 -36.49
N ARG A 532 -19.99 -6.22 -37.41
CA ARG A 532 -20.01 -6.46 -38.85
C ARG A 532 -18.73 -5.89 -39.48
N PRO A 533 -17.79 -6.70 -39.99
CA PRO A 533 -16.58 -6.18 -40.61
C PRO A 533 -16.85 -5.48 -41.97
N PRO A 534 -16.17 -4.36 -42.27
CA PRO A 534 -15.39 -3.53 -41.36
C PRO A 534 -16.32 -2.68 -40.48
N GLY A 535 -16.21 -2.79 -39.15
CA GLY A 535 -17.07 -2.08 -38.21
C GLY A 535 -16.65 -2.30 -36.75
N PRO A 536 -17.08 -1.42 -35.82
CA PRO A 536 -16.76 -1.53 -34.40
C PRO A 536 -17.49 -2.72 -33.75
N PHE A 537 -16.98 -3.16 -32.60
CA PHE A 537 -17.72 -4.10 -31.76
C PHE A 537 -18.87 -3.37 -31.06
N ALA A 538 -19.96 -4.08 -30.83
CA ALA A 538 -21.08 -3.65 -30.00
C ALA A 538 -21.23 -4.64 -28.84
N TYR A 539 -21.58 -4.12 -27.66
CA TYR A 539 -21.91 -4.96 -26.52
C TYR A 539 -23.33 -5.51 -26.67
N CYS A 540 -23.49 -6.82 -26.63
CA CYS A 540 -24.76 -7.50 -26.92
C CYS A 540 -25.41 -8.11 -25.67
N GLY A 541 -24.79 -7.96 -24.51
CA GLY A 541 -25.31 -8.43 -23.23
C GLY A 541 -24.73 -9.77 -22.78
N ARG A 542 -25.44 -10.38 -21.83
CA ARG A 542 -25.12 -11.64 -21.18
C ARG A 542 -25.63 -12.83 -21.99
N LEU A 543 -24.93 -13.95 -21.82
CA LEU A 543 -25.25 -15.24 -22.40
C LEU A 543 -25.62 -16.24 -21.31
N GLU A 544 -26.52 -17.15 -21.65
CA GLU A 544 -26.95 -18.25 -20.80
C GLU A 544 -27.03 -19.53 -21.63
N ALA A 545 -26.62 -20.66 -21.05
CA ALA A 545 -26.75 -21.96 -21.70
C ALA A 545 -28.21 -22.41 -21.69
N VAL A 546 -28.72 -22.88 -22.83
CA VAL A 546 -30.05 -23.48 -22.91
C VAL A 546 -29.96 -24.95 -22.51
N GLU A 547 -30.63 -25.32 -21.42
CA GLU A 547 -30.66 -26.71 -20.92
C GLU A 547 -31.23 -27.68 -21.98
N GLY A 548 -30.64 -28.87 -22.09
CA GLY A 548 -31.08 -29.89 -23.05
C GLY A 548 -30.63 -29.69 -24.51
N SER A 549 -29.89 -28.62 -24.83
CA SER A 549 -29.39 -28.35 -26.20
C SER A 549 -28.09 -29.08 -26.56
N GLY A 550 -27.53 -29.87 -25.64
CA GLY A 550 -26.40 -30.76 -25.90
C GLY A 550 -26.86 -32.20 -25.87
N ASN A 551 -26.67 -32.94 -26.98
CA ASN A 551 -26.72 -34.40 -26.93
C ASN A 551 -25.67 -34.86 -25.92
N GLY A 552 -26.11 -35.37 -24.77
CA GLY A 552 -25.27 -35.74 -23.63
C GLY A 552 -24.31 -36.91 -23.87
N ASP A 553 -24.14 -37.39 -25.11
CA ASP A 553 -23.38 -38.61 -25.42
C ASP A 553 -22.33 -38.48 -26.54
N GLU A 554 -22.14 -37.31 -27.16
CA GLU A 554 -21.00 -37.16 -28.08
C GLU A 554 -19.75 -36.65 -27.35
N ILE A 555 -18.72 -37.50 -27.38
CA ILE A 555 -17.36 -37.30 -26.87
C ILE A 555 -16.72 -36.15 -27.67
N GLY A 556 -17.10 -34.92 -27.34
CA GLY A 556 -16.78 -33.77 -28.19
C GLY A 556 -16.98 -32.38 -27.57
N GLY A 557 -17.19 -32.24 -26.25
CA GLY A 557 -16.89 -31.01 -25.46
C GLY A 557 -17.25 -29.61 -26.02
N GLY A 558 -18.24 -29.48 -26.91
CA GLY A 558 -18.61 -28.23 -27.57
C GLY A 558 -19.58 -27.37 -26.74
N VAL A 559 -19.64 -26.06 -27.05
CA VAL A 559 -20.64 -25.15 -26.45
C VAL A 559 -21.96 -25.33 -27.19
N GLY A 560 -23.03 -25.66 -26.46
CA GLY A 560 -24.38 -25.83 -27.00
C GLY A 560 -25.07 -24.51 -27.39
N THR A 561 -26.38 -24.53 -27.46
CA THR A 561 -27.17 -23.32 -27.75
C THR A 561 -27.08 -22.34 -26.59
N LEU A 562 -26.82 -21.07 -26.90
CA LEU A 562 -26.78 -19.97 -25.95
C LEU A 562 -27.95 -19.02 -26.19
N ARG A 563 -28.61 -18.61 -25.12
CA ARG A 563 -29.59 -17.52 -25.09
C ARG A 563 -28.91 -16.19 -24.82
N VAL A 564 -29.26 -15.16 -25.60
CA VAL A 564 -28.90 -13.77 -25.29
C VAL A 564 -29.93 -13.23 -24.30
N VAL A 565 -29.57 -13.24 -23.00
CA VAL A 565 -30.47 -12.88 -21.88
C VAL A 565 -31.02 -11.47 -22.06
N ASP A 566 -30.17 -10.54 -22.49
CA ASP A 566 -30.54 -9.13 -22.68
C ASP A 566 -31.10 -8.86 -24.11
N GLY A 567 -31.65 -9.89 -24.75
CA GLY A 567 -32.13 -9.86 -26.14
C GLY A 567 -33.22 -8.82 -26.39
N GLY A 568 -34.07 -8.50 -25.40
CA GLY A 568 -35.08 -7.43 -25.51
C GLY A 568 -34.48 -6.03 -25.64
N ALA A 569 -33.48 -5.72 -24.81
CA ALA A 569 -32.74 -4.45 -24.90
C ALA A 569 -31.94 -4.38 -26.20
N LEU A 570 -31.35 -5.50 -26.61
CA LEU A 570 -30.63 -5.60 -27.88
C LEU A 570 -31.56 -5.36 -29.08
N ARG A 571 -32.75 -5.98 -29.12
CA ARG A 571 -33.76 -5.78 -30.18
C ARG A 571 -34.19 -4.35 -30.35
N SER A 572 -34.29 -3.62 -29.24
CA SER A 572 -34.67 -2.21 -29.22
C SER A 572 -33.53 -1.29 -29.73
N SER A 573 -32.32 -1.83 -29.93
CA SER A 573 -31.19 -1.08 -30.49
C SER A 573 -31.23 -1.05 -32.03
N PRO A 574 -30.87 0.09 -32.65
CA PRO A 574 -30.67 0.20 -34.09
C PRO A 574 -29.65 -0.80 -34.67
N LEU A 575 -28.79 -1.39 -33.83
CA LEU A 575 -27.75 -2.35 -34.24
C LEU A 575 -28.28 -3.78 -34.37
N PHE A 576 -29.44 -4.12 -33.79
CA PHE A 576 -29.98 -5.47 -33.84
C PHE A 576 -30.12 -5.97 -35.26
N HIS A 577 -30.81 -5.19 -36.11
CA HIS A 577 -31.04 -5.56 -37.51
C HIS A 577 -29.72 -5.72 -38.28
N GLN A 578 -28.72 -4.88 -37.98
CA GLN A 578 -27.43 -4.89 -38.66
C GLN A 578 -26.57 -6.12 -38.31
N LEU A 579 -26.65 -6.59 -37.06
CA LEU A 579 -25.84 -7.67 -36.52
C LEU A 579 -26.55 -9.02 -36.65
N ILE A 580 -27.81 -9.10 -36.22
CA ILE A 580 -28.58 -10.34 -36.07
C ILE A 580 -29.80 -10.37 -36.98
N GLY A 581 -30.62 -9.31 -37.00
CA GLY A 581 -31.98 -9.34 -37.54
C GLY A 581 -32.09 -9.78 -39.00
N CYS A 582 -31.18 -9.35 -39.90
CA CYS A 582 -31.17 -9.83 -41.30
C CYS A 582 -30.72 -11.28 -41.48
N ARG A 583 -30.33 -11.98 -40.40
CA ARG A 583 -29.66 -13.29 -40.41
C ARG A 583 -30.34 -14.30 -39.50
N LEU A 584 -31.49 -13.94 -38.93
CA LEU A 584 -32.32 -14.86 -38.16
C LEU A 584 -32.79 -15.99 -39.09
N LEU A 585 -32.46 -17.22 -38.71
CA LEU A 585 -32.99 -18.41 -39.35
C LEU A 585 -34.45 -18.60 -38.89
N PRO A 586 -35.32 -19.16 -39.76
CA PRO A 586 -36.72 -19.39 -39.43
C PRO A 586 -36.94 -20.49 -38.37
N ARG A 587 -35.92 -21.32 -38.11
CA ARG A 587 -35.91 -22.37 -37.09
C ARG A 587 -34.48 -22.67 -36.64
N ALA A 588 -34.33 -23.35 -35.50
CA ALA A 588 -33.04 -23.80 -35.00
C ALA A 588 -32.28 -24.62 -36.07
N PRO A 589 -30.96 -24.43 -36.20
CA PRO A 589 -30.13 -25.27 -37.06
C PRO A 589 -30.03 -26.68 -36.47
N GLU A 590 -30.42 -27.68 -37.28
CA GLU A 590 -30.26 -29.11 -36.98
C GLU A 590 -28.80 -29.46 -36.62
#